data_AF-A0A2Z4FH18-F1
#
_entry.id   AF-A0A2Z4FH18-F1
#
_cell.length_a   1.000
_cell.length_b   1.000
_cell.length_c   1.000
_cell.angle_alpha   90.00
_cell.angle_beta   90.00
_cell.angle_gamma   90.00
#
_symmetry.space_group_name_H-M   'P 1'
#
loop_
_entity.id
_entity.type
_entity.pdbx_description
1 polymer ?
#
loop_
_entity_poly.entity_id
_entity_poly.type
_entity_poly.pdbx_seq_one_letter_code
_entity_poly.pdbx_strand_id
1 'polypeptide(L)'
;MQTTDTPSDSAVEITAEMKEESRLARRFFSQIDRMSTLLSSYPDGHPVVMQSVANAYDALYEFFELSDRLTVQVDPHSMLLPGSDLVVWETAEPRDFCFMLSRDGVFLIHLLAGITRAELRRFISILNQLLNPVDLSIDAVTLMFEGNFSYIAYEALDESLAALAGIDADIRDRDTADEREMIEEMFNDAFKDAETMQDKAMGAGSMDEHFQLRMQMRHERQRKLEVGSRQFLSLSQQSQTHLIDLKRGFTQHRELEHREGEILSALLGARPKPQLQRECITQIGEVMGGLVETDEPWEALSFLKIIHTWRDRFAPQTSDDLKSVVRDCFTQVRLSGLLKLVAAGDKSQRRAILKMFDALRLNKATMSIATVLGWELDPQARTDIMAYIRKQAGLDLDILAEVLANAPDDQVGSILEILLTKMPQSRPMLVDYLRNPRDTASQLRVLEGLQGTWKDAAEIRELLVPLLDAPEAPLQLEAMRSFCESAPQHVARVMSAHIDTRLQKRPEDEVREIVGLFATHGGPEATKHLKSLIRRRGVVSAGEQELAVTIARALVRTPRPHVIELLESVSGDWLVPKRIRGTCQEVADLLKL
;
A
#
# COMPACT_ATOMS: atom_id res chain seq x y z
N MET A 1 -67.81 -9.27 -6.17
CA MET A 1 -66.94 -8.41 -6.98
C MET A 1 -66.50 -7.26 -6.08
N GLN A 2 -65.37 -7.44 -5.40
CA GLN A 2 -64.71 -6.39 -4.63
C GLN A 2 -63.55 -5.91 -5.48
N THR A 3 -63.58 -4.62 -5.78
CA THR A 3 -62.57 -3.89 -6.56
C THR A 3 -61.29 -3.79 -5.74
N THR A 4 -60.20 -4.27 -6.34
CA THR A 4 -58.82 -4.20 -5.86
C THR A 4 -58.33 -2.77 -5.85
N ASP A 5 -57.86 -2.34 -4.68
CA ASP A 5 -57.07 -1.13 -4.46
C ASP A 5 -55.82 -1.12 -5.36
N THR A 6 -55.64 -0.02 -6.07
CA THR A 6 -54.39 0.32 -6.77
C THR A 6 -53.41 0.93 -5.74
N PRO A 7 -52.16 0.49 -5.68
CA PRO A 7 -51.19 1.06 -4.74
C PRO A 7 -50.82 2.49 -5.17
N SER A 8 -50.79 3.39 -4.18
CA SER A 8 -50.50 4.81 -4.35
C SER A 8 -49.07 5.04 -4.85
N ASP A 9 -48.94 5.85 -5.89
CA ASP A 9 -47.73 6.63 -6.21
C ASP A 9 -47.31 7.42 -4.96
N SER A 10 -46.31 6.92 -4.24
CA SER A 10 -45.64 7.67 -3.19
C SER A 10 -44.70 8.67 -3.85
N ALA A 11 -45.23 9.81 -4.27
CA ALA A 11 -44.42 10.93 -4.73
C ALA A 11 -43.47 11.34 -3.61
N VAL A 12 -42.16 11.11 -3.80
CA VAL A 12 -41.12 11.50 -2.85
C VAL A 12 -41.15 13.03 -2.73
N GLU A 13 -41.41 13.55 -1.53
CA GLU A 13 -41.41 14.99 -1.29
C GLU A 13 -39.99 15.56 -1.49
N ILE A 14 -39.81 16.37 -2.55
CA ILE A 14 -38.53 16.99 -2.89
C ILE A 14 -38.18 18.05 -1.83
N THR A 15 -37.17 17.76 -1.00
CA THR A 15 -36.70 18.68 0.04
C THR A 15 -35.92 19.87 -0.55
N ALA A 16 -35.78 20.96 0.22
CA ALA A 16 -34.99 22.12 -0.20
C ALA A 16 -33.50 21.79 -0.39
N GLU A 17 -32.97 20.88 0.43
CA GLU A 17 -31.60 20.37 0.35
C GLU A 17 -31.38 19.61 -0.98
N MET A 18 -32.29 18.71 -1.35
CA MET A 18 -32.20 17.97 -2.63
C MET A 18 -32.25 18.89 -3.85
N LYS A 19 -33.01 20.01 -3.79
CA LYS A 19 -33.02 21.00 -4.88
C LYS A 19 -31.67 21.71 -5.01
N GLU A 20 -31.03 22.00 -3.89
CA GLU A 20 -29.71 22.65 -3.89
C GLU A 20 -28.62 21.68 -4.34
N GLU A 21 -28.64 20.43 -3.87
CA GLU A 21 -27.78 19.35 -4.37
C GLU A 21 -27.92 19.17 -5.88
N SER A 22 -29.16 19.12 -6.40
CA SER A 22 -29.42 19.03 -7.84
C SER A 22 -28.88 20.25 -8.60
N ARG A 23 -29.02 21.46 -8.05
CA ARG A 23 -28.47 22.69 -8.65
C ARG A 23 -26.94 22.63 -8.78
N LEU A 24 -26.26 22.19 -7.72
CA LEU A 24 -24.79 22.06 -7.71
C LEU A 24 -24.31 20.93 -8.61
N ALA A 25 -24.98 19.76 -8.59
CA ALA A 25 -24.69 18.65 -9.48
C ALA A 25 -24.85 19.05 -10.96
N ARG A 26 -25.95 19.76 -11.31
CA ARG A 26 -26.15 20.32 -12.67
C ARG A 26 -25.01 21.23 -13.08
N ARG A 27 -24.55 22.10 -12.18
CA ARG A 27 -23.42 23.00 -12.43
C ARG A 27 -22.14 22.21 -12.68
N PHE A 28 -21.86 21.17 -11.89
CA PHE A 28 -20.71 20.29 -12.08
C PHE A 28 -20.74 19.59 -13.44
N PHE A 29 -21.81 18.88 -13.79
CA PHE A 29 -21.92 18.20 -15.08
C PHE A 29 -21.90 19.16 -16.29
N SER A 30 -22.40 20.38 -16.12
CA SER A 30 -22.23 21.44 -17.13
C SER A 30 -20.76 21.84 -17.33
N GLN A 31 -19.91 21.77 -16.28
CA GLN A 31 -18.46 21.98 -16.44
C GLN A 31 -17.78 20.76 -17.08
N ILE A 32 -18.25 19.54 -16.79
CA ILE A 32 -17.76 18.31 -17.44
C ILE A 32 -17.94 18.39 -18.95
N ASP A 33 -19.12 18.78 -19.42
CA ASP A 33 -19.45 18.91 -20.84
C ASP A 33 -18.56 19.95 -21.56
N ARG A 34 -18.38 21.12 -20.94
CA ARG A 34 -17.43 22.14 -21.44
C ARG A 34 -16.00 21.61 -21.49
N MET A 35 -15.59 20.88 -20.46
CA MET A 35 -14.25 20.34 -20.36
C MET A 35 -14.00 19.23 -21.38
N SER A 36 -14.99 18.37 -21.62
CA SER A 36 -14.99 17.34 -22.65
C SER A 36 -14.73 17.97 -24.03
N THR A 37 -15.49 19.01 -24.39
CA THR A 37 -15.31 19.76 -25.64
C THR A 37 -13.89 20.35 -25.77
N LEU A 38 -13.35 20.90 -24.68
CA LEU A 38 -12.01 21.51 -24.66
C LEU A 38 -10.89 20.46 -24.77
N LEU A 39 -11.01 19.32 -24.09
CA LEU A 39 -10.05 18.22 -24.18
C LEU A 39 -9.98 17.62 -25.58
N SER A 40 -11.10 17.59 -26.30
CA SER A 40 -11.13 17.14 -27.70
C SER A 40 -10.52 18.16 -28.67
N SER A 41 -10.48 19.45 -28.30
CA SER A 41 -10.05 20.55 -29.17
C SER A 41 -8.60 21.00 -28.94
N TYR A 42 -8.05 20.78 -27.74
CA TYR A 42 -6.74 21.31 -27.33
C TYR A 42 -5.82 20.19 -26.84
N PRO A 43 -4.49 20.31 -27.06
CA PRO A 43 -3.53 19.34 -26.57
C PRO A 43 -3.41 19.38 -25.04
N ASP A 44 -2.89 18.29 -24.49
CA ASP A 44 -2.66 18.16 -23.05
C ASP A 44 -1.78 19.28 -22.50
N GLY A 45 -2.25 19.90 -21.40
CA GLY A 45 -1.50 20.95 -20.69
C GLY A 45 -1.79 22.37 -21.18
N HIS A 46 -2.66 22.54 -22.19
CA HIS A 46 -3.11 23.87 -22.61
C HIS A 46 -3.75 24.64 -21.44
N PRO A 47 -3.44 25.94 -21.24
CA PRO A 47 -3.94 26.71 -20.08
C PRO A 47 -5.46 26.73 -19.95
N VAL A 48 -6.19 26.73 -21.07
CA VAL A 48 -7.65 26.70 -21.09
C VAL A 48 -8.20 25.38 -20.55
N VAL A 49 -7.56 24.25 -20.87
CA VAL A 49 -7.94 22.93 -20.33
C VAL A 49 -7.66 22.90 -18.83
N MET A 50 -6.50 23.39 -18.39
CA MET A 50 -6.15 23.45 -16.97
C MET A 50 -7.13 24.31 -16.16
N GLN A 51 -7.57 25.44 -16.72
CA GLN A 51 -8.60 26.28 -16.09
C GLN A 51 -9.96 25.60 -16.06
N SER A 52 -10.34 24.87 -17.11
CA SER A 52 -11.60 24.11 -17.14
C SER A 52 -11.61 22.98 -16.09
N VAL A 53 -10.49 22.27 -15.94
CA VAL A 53 -10.32 21.25 -14.88
C VAL A 53 -10.47 21.89 -13.50
N ALA A 54 -9.87 23.06 -13.28
CA ALA A 54 -10.01 23.79 -12.03
C ALA A 54 -11.48 24.18 -11.77
N ASN A 55 -12.18 24.71 -12.77
CA ASN A 55 -13.59 25.10 -12.63
C ASN A 55 -14.53 23.90 -12.35
N ALA A 56 -14.30 22.76 -13.01
CA ALA A 56 -15.05 21.53 -12.75
C ALA A 56 -14.76 21.00 -11.34
N TYR A 57 -13.50 21.04 -10.92
CA TYR A 57 -13.08 20.65 -9.57
C TYR A 57 -13.72 21.54 -8.49
N ASP A 58 -13.71 22.86 -8.67
CA ASP A 58 -14.26 23.80 -7.72
C ASP A 58 -15.79 23.64 -7.60
N ALA A 59 -16.49 23.38 -8.72
CA ALA A 59 -17.92 23.07 -8.70
C ALA A 59 -18.24 21.76 -7.96
N LEU A 60 -17.39 20.75 -8.10
CA LEU A 60 -17.53 19.48 -7.36
C LEU A 60 -17.21 19.66 -5.87
N TYR A 61 -16.22 20.49 -5.54
CA TYR A 61 -15.86 20.80 -4.15
C TYR A 61 -16.99 21.55 -3.44
N GLU A 62 -17.64 22.50 -4.11
CA GLU A 62 -18.84 23.19 -3.60
C GLU A 62 -19.99 22.20 -3.35
N PHE A 63 -20.17 21.18 -4.20
CA PHE A 63 -21.11 20.09 -3.93
C PHE A 63 -20.75 19.31 -2.66
N PHE A 64 -19.45 19.02 -2.47
CA PHE A 64 -18.96 18.29 -1.31
C PHE A 64 -19.03 19.08 0.02
N GLU A 65 -19.34 20.38 -0.01
CA GLU A 65 -19.67 21.13 1.21
C GLU A 65 -21.05 20.72 1.79
N LEU A 66 -21.95 20.16 0.95
CA LEU A 66 -23.27 19.69 1.37
C LEU A 66 -23.32 18.18 1.63
N SER A 67 -22.66 17.38 0.80
CA SER A 67 -22.71 15.92 0.86
C SER A 67 -21.38 15.33 0.47
N ASP A 68 -20.84 14.37 1.23
CA ASP A 68 -19.52 13.77 0.97
C ASP A 68 -19.46 12.89 -0.29
N ARG A 69 -20.59 12.67 -0.97
CA ARG A 69 -20.70 11.77 -2.12
C ARG A 69 -21.74 12.24 -3.12
N LEU A 70 -21.31 12.50 -4.36
CA LEU A 70 -22.19 12.70 -5.51
C LEU A 70 -22.43 11.35 -6.18
N THR A 71 -23.66 10.83 -6.07
CA THR A 71 -24.08 9.64 -6.81
C THR A 71 -25.02 10.05 -7.91
N VAL A 72 -24.80 9.55 -9.13
CA VAL A 72 -25.72 9.71 -10.25
C VAL A 72 -26.09 8.36 -10.83
N GLN A 73 -27.37 8.20 -11.13
CA GLN A 73 -27.89 7.13 -11.96
C GLN A 73 -27.73 7.52 -13.41
N VAL A 74 -27.22 6.60 -14.22
CA VAL A 74 -26.96 6.78 -15.65
C VAL A 74 -28.10 6.15 -16.44
N ASP A 75 -28.86 7.00 -17.12
CA ASP A 75 -29.82 6.60 -18.13
C ASP A 75 -29.26 6.92 -19.53
N PRO A 76 -29.78 6.34 -20.63
CA PRO A 76 -29.16 6.45 -21.95
C PRO A 76 -28.85 7.87 -22.45
N HIS A 77 -29.61 8.88 -22.03
CA HIS A 77 -29.38 10.28 -22.44
C HIS A 77 -29.50 11.28 -21.27
N SER A 78 -29.48 10.77 -20.03
CA SER A 78 -29.59 11.63 -18.86
C SER A 78 -28.93 11.04 -17.63
N MET A 79 -28.57 11.88 -16.67
CA MET A 79 -28.15 11.46 -15.36
C MET A 79 -29.14 11.98 -14.32
N LEU A 80 -29.56 11.10 -13.41
CA LEU A 80 -30.54 11.39 -12.36
C LEU A 80 -29.88 11.30 -10.98
N LEU A 81 -30.35 12.09 -10.01
CA LEU A 81 -29.97 11.90 -8.60
C LEU A 81 -30.77 10.74 -8.00
N PRO A 82 -30.14 9.67 -7.47
CA PRO A 82 -30.85 8.51 -6.94
C PRO A 82 -31.87 8.88 -5.86
N GLY A 83 -33.04 8.26 -5.91
CA GLY A 83 -34.14 8.56 -4.98
C GLY A 83 -34.89 9.86 -5.31
N SER A 84 -34.58 10.49 -6.44
CA SER A 84 -35.31 11.63 -6.97
C SER A 84 -35.43 11.52 -8.49
N ASP A 85 -36.53 12.03 -9.06
CA ASP A 85 -36.64 12.16 -10.53
C ASP A 85 -35.95 13.44 -11.04
N LEU A 86 -34.97 13.96 -10.28
CA LEU A 86 -34.26 15.18 -10.62
C LEU A 86 -33.10 14.85 -11.55
N VAL A 87 -33.31 15.17 -12.83
CA VAL A 87 -32.28 15.20 -13.86
C VAL A 87 -31.17 16.18 -13.45
N VAL A 88 -29.91 15.76 -13.49
CA VAL A 88 -28.74 16.64 -13.28
C VAL A 88 -27.98 16.91 -14.57
N TRP A 89 -28.16 16.07 -15.57
CA TRP A 89 -27.60 16.27 -16.90
C TRP A 89 -28.49 15.57 -17.92
N GLU A 90 -28.66 16.19 -19.09
CA GLU A 90 -29.46 15.66 -20.19
C GLU A 90 -28.90 16.21 -21.49
N THR A 91 -28.93 15.39 -22.54
CA THR A 91 -28.59 15.84 -23.89
C THR A 91 -29.56 15.26 -24.90
N ALA A 92 -29.66 15.93 -26.05
CA ALA A 92 -30.40 15.44 -27.21
C ALA A 92 -29.47 14.73 -28.22
N GLU A 93 -28.17 14.68 -27.96
CA GLU A 93 -27.21 14.04 -28.85
C GLU A 93 -27.36 12.51 -28.81
N PRO A 94 -27.43 11.83 -29.96
CA PRO A 94 -27.70 10.39 -30.01
C PRO A 94 -26.51 9.51 -29.56
N ARG A 95 -25.30 10.08 -29.48
CA ARG A 95 -24.08 9.41 -29.05
C ARG A 95 -23.34 10.30 -28.06
N ASP A 96 -23.78 10.24 -26.82
CA ASP A 96 -23.16 10.92 -25.71
C ASP A 96 -22.51 9.92 -24.73
N PHE A 97 -21.81 10.42 -23.71
CA PHE A 97 -21.11 9.54 -22.77
C PHE A 97 -22.08 8.75 -21.86
N CYS A 98 -23.29 9.24 -21.58
CA CYS A 98 -24.32 8.47 -20.86
C CYS A 98 -24.82 7.32 -21.70
N PHE A 99 -25.02 7.54 -23.01
CA PHE A 99 -25.38 6.46 -23.92
C PHE A 99 -24.33 5.36 -23.91
N MET A 100 -23.06 5.71 -24.07
CA MET A 100 -21.95 4.75 -24.04
C MET A 100 -21.85 4.01 -22.70
N LEU A 101 -21.95 4.73 -21.57
CA LEU A 101 -21.94 4.15 -20.23
C LEU A 101 -23.10 3.15 -20.04
N SER A 102 -24.32 3.56 -20.39
CA SER A 102 -25.52 2.73 -20.26
C SER A 102 -25.49 1.48 -21.15
N ARG A 103 -25.02 1.62 -22.40
CA ARG A 103 -24.83 0.52 -23.35
C ARG A 103 -23.86 -0.53 -22.81
N ASP A 104 -22.80 -0.08 -22.15
CA ASP A 104 -21.77 -0.93 -21.55
C ASP A 104 -22.15 -1.36 -20.11
N GLY A 105 -23.43 -1.19 -19.73
CA GLY A 105 -24.00 -1.67 -18.48
C GLY A 105 -23.74 -0.78 -17.26
N VAL A 106 -23.02 0.34 -17.36
CA VAL A 106 -22.78 1.25 -16.23
C VAL A 106 -24.04 2.05 -15.90
N PHE A 107 -24.63 1.81 -14.73
CA PHE A 107 -25.91 2.41 -14.32
C PHE A 107 -25.80 3.33 -13.09
N LEU A 108 -24.71 3.24 -12.32
CA LEU A 108 -24.43 4.16 -11.20
C LEU A 108 -22.97 4.62 -11.23
N ILE A 109 -22.77 5.91 -10.97
CA ILE A 109 -21.44 6.50 -10.78
C ILE A 109 -21.43 7.23 -9.44
N HIS A 110 -20.40 6.97 -8.63
CA HIS A 110 -20.15 7.60 -7.35
C HIS A 110 -18.84 8.40 -7.40
N LEU A 111 -18.93 9.70 -7.14
CA LEU A 111 -17.79 10.58 -6.91
C LEU A 111 -17.71 10.86 -5.40
N LEU A 112 -16.58 10.52 -4.79
CA LEU A 112 -16.34 10.65 -3.36
C LEU A 112 -15.52 11.91 -3.04
N ALA A 113 -15.79 12.52 -1.89
CA ALA A 113 -14.95 13.57 -1.35
C ALA A 113 -13.50 13.07 -1.22
N GLY A 114 -12.55 13.91 -1.65
CA GLY A 114 -11.12 13.57 -1.71
C GLY A 114 -10.59 13.28 -3.13
N ILE A 115 -11.45 13.26 -4.14
CA ILE A 115 -11.04 13.21 -5.55
C ILE A 115 -9.99 14.29 -5.84
N THR A 116 -8.98 13.94 -6.64
CA THR A 116 -7.91 14.88 -7.05
C THR A 116 -8.18 15.46 -8.42
N ARG A 117 -7.61 16.64 -8.73
CA ARG A 117 -7.69 17.23 -10.08
C ARG A 117 -7.16 16.30 -11.19
N ALA A 118 -6.12 15.52 -10.90
CA ALA A 118 -5.54 14.56 -11.82
C ALA A 118 -6.49 13.40 -12.10
N GLU A 119 -7.19 12.93 -11.07
CA GLU A 119 -8.16 11.86 -11.15
C GLU A 119 -9.43 12.29 -11.90
N LEU A 120 -9.97 13.47 -11.59
CA LEU A 120 -11.09 14.07 -12.31
C LEU A 120 -10.77 14.24 -13.80
N ARG A 121 -9.55 14.73 -14.11
CA ARG A 121 -9.09 14.84 -15.50
C ARG A 121 -9.05 13.48 -16.20
N ARG A 122 -8.54 12.45 -15.54
CA ARG A 122 -8.46 11.09 -16.09
C ARG A 122 -9.85 10.53 -16.37
N PHE A 123 -10.79 10.71 -15.45
CA PHE A 123 -12.19 10.30 -15.63
C PHE A 123 -12.81 10.92 -16.89
N ILE A 124 -12.64 12.22 -17.07
CA ILE A 124 -13.21 12.92 -18.24
C ILE A 124 -12.49 12.53 -19.53
N SER A 125 -11.18 12.24 -19.45
CA SER A 125 -10.46 11.66 -20.59
C SER A 125 -11.03 10.31 -21.02
N ILE A 126 -11.44 9.45 -20.07
CA ILE A 126 -12.12 8.18 -20.37
C ILE A 126 -13.47 8.43 -21.03
N LEU A 127 -14.28 9.38 -20.52
CA LEU A 127 -15.55 9.75 -21.15
C LEU A 127 -15.35 10.21 -22.60
N ASN A 128 -14.31 11.01 -22.87
CA ASN A 128 -13.99 11.44 -24.23
C ASN A 128 -13.49 10.30 -25.11
N GLN A 129 -12.76 9.34 -24.54
CA GLN A 129 -12.31 8.16 -25.28
C GLN A 129 -13.49 7.30 -25.71
N LEU A 130 -14.52 7.17 -24.87
CA LEU A 130 -15.77 6.47 -25.22
C LEU A 130 -16.53 7.14 -26.37
N LEU A 131 -16.43 8.47 -26.50
CA LEU A 131 -17.05 9.19 -27.61
C LEU A 131 -16.30 9.05 -28.94
N ASN A 132 -15.07 8.53 -28.93
CA ASN A 132 -14.25 8.44 -30.12
C ASN A 132 -14.75 7.29 -31.04
N PRO A 133 -15.26 7.59 -32.26
CA PRO A 133 -15.87 6.59 -33.13
C PRO A 133 -14.88 5.58 -33.72
N VAL A 134 -13.57 5.79 -33.55
CA VAL A 134 -12.52 4.95 -34.14
C VAL A 134 -12.39 3.62 -33.41
N ASP A 135 -12.75 3.54 -32.12
CA ASP A 135 -12.54 2.36 -31.30
C ASP A 135 -13.79 1.96 -30.51
N LEU A 136 -14.76 1.36 -31.21
CA LEU A 136 -15.98 0.82 -30.61
C LEU A 136 -15.75 -0.50 -29.84
N SER A 137 -14.52 -1.02 -29.82
CA SER A 137 -14.19 -2.32 -29.23
C SER A 137 -13.94 -2.26 -27.74
N ILE A 138 -13.67 -1.06 -27.22
CA ILE A 138 -13.39 -0.85 -25.80
C ILE A 138 -14.68 -0.48 -25.08
N ASP A 139 -15.04 -1.28 -24.07
CA ASP A 139 -16.18 -1.00 -23.21
C ASP A 139 -15.82 0.00 -22.08
N ALA A 140 -16.83 0.72 -21.59
CA ALA A 140 -16.68 1.68 -20.51
C ALA A 140 -16.23 1.02 -19.21
N VAL A 141 -16.65 -0.22 -18.96
CA VAL A 141 -16.29 -0.99 -17.77
C VAL A 141 -14.79 -1.25 -17.72
N THR A 142 -14.15 -1.67 -18.82
CA THR A 142 -12.72 -1.92 -18.88
C THR A 142 -11.94 -0.62 -18.71
N LEU A 143 -12.31 0.46 -19.40
CA LEU A 143 -11.61 1.75 -19.22
C LEU A 143 -11.71 2.26 -17.79
N MET A 144 -12.90 2.21 -17.19
CA MET A 144 -13.11 2.65 -15.81
C MET A 144 -12.32 1.79 -14.82
N PHE A 145 -12.21 0.48 -15.06
CA PHE A 145 -11.39 -0.45 -14.28
C PHE A 145 -9.89 -0.11 -14.39
N GLU A 146 -9.38 0.04 -15.61
CA GLU A 146 -7.97 0.39 -15.88
C GLU A 146 -7.59 1.77 -15.37
N GLY A 147 -8.56 2.69 -15.31
CA GLY A 147 -8.40 4.01 -14.71
C GLY A 147 -7.89 3.97 -13.27
N ASN A 148 -8.16 2.88 -12.55
CA ASN A 148 -7.75 2.59 -11.16
C ASN A 148 -7.99 3.79 -10.24
N PHE A 149 -9.25 4.25 -10.24
CA PHE A 149 -9.71 5.37 -9.44
C PHE A 149 -9.71 5.03 -7.93
N SER A 150 -9.31 6.00 -7.11
CA SER A 150 -9.34 5.91 -5.65
C SER A 150 -10.63 6.50 -5.07
N TYR A 151 -11.19 7.52 -5.73
CA TYR A 151 -12.35 8.29 -5.27
C TYR A 151 -13.51 8.31 -6.26
N ILE A 152 -13.44 7.51 -7.33
CA ILE A 152 -14.53 7.27 -8.27
C ILE A 152 -14.86 5.79 -8.22
N ALA A 153 -16.12 5.46 -7.95
CA ALA A 153 -16.64 4.10 -8.03
C ALA A 153 -17.80 4.08 -9.02
N TYR A 154 -18.08 2.91 -9.60
CA TYR A 154 -19.18 2.72 -10.51
C TYR A 154 -19.80 1.34 -10.26
N GLU A 155 -21.09 1.22 -10.56
CA GLU A 155 -21.78 -0.08 -10.60
C GLU A 155 -22.18 -0.34 -12.05
N ALA A 156 -21.86 -1.54 -12.53
CA ALA A 156 -22.21 -2.00 -13.86
C ALA A 156 -23.07 -3.27 -13.75
N LEU A 157 -24.11 -3.36 -14.57
CA LEU A 157 -24.88 -4.58 -14.77
C LEU A 157 -23.97 -5.55 -15.52
N ASP A 158 -23.64 -6.65 -14.88
CA ASP A 158 -23.07 -7.80 -15.56
C ASP A 158 -24.10 -8.29 -16.59
N GLU A 159 -23.71 -8.48 -17.85
CA GLU A 159 -24.58 -8.99 -18.92
C GLU A 159 -25.30 -10.29 -18.48
N SER A 160 -24.64 -11.08 -17.62
CA SER A 160 -25.23 -12.27 -17.02
C SER A 160 -26.35 -11.98 -16.00
N LEU A 161 -26.29 -10.87 -15.27
CA LEU A 161 -27.31 -10.42 -14.31
C LEU A 161 -28.51 -9.77 -15.00
N ALA A 162 -28.30 -9.03 -16.09
CA ALA A 162 -29.39 -8.44 -16.87
C ALA A 162 -30.27 -9.55 -17.50
N ALA A 163 -29.65 -10.58 -18.07
CA ALA A 163 -30.34 -11.79 -18.55
C ALA A 163 -31.10 -12.52 -17.43
N LEU A 164 -30.57 -12.54 -16.20
CA LEU A 164 -31.20 -13.14 -15.01
C LEU A 164 -32.37 -12.31 -14.46
N ALA A 165 -32.36 -10.98 -14.65
CA ALA A 165 -33.42 -10.08 -14.22
C ALA A 165 -34.62 -10.02 -15.18
N GLY A 166 -34.56 -10.72 -16.32
CA GLY A 166 -35.55 -10.60 -17.40
C GLY A 166 -35.59 -9.20 -18.02
N ILE A 167 -34.52 -8.42 -17.81
CA ILE A 167 -34.29 -7.17 -18.51
C ILE A 167 -33.59 -7.59 -19.80
N ASP A 168 -34.33 -7.61 -20.91
CA ASP A 168 -33.72 -7.82 -22.23
C ASP A 168 -32.70 -6.71 -22.45
N ALA A 169 -31.43 -7.01 -22.15
CA ALA A 169 -30.28 -6.19 -22.51
C ALA A 169 -29.97 -6.32 -24.01
N ASP A 170 -31.00 -6.58 -24.82
CA ASP A 170 -30.89 -6.50 -26.26
C ASP A 170 -31.35 -5.12 -26.73
N ILE A 171 -30.40 -4.18 -26.69
CA ILE A 171 -30.51 -2.89 -27.38
C ILE A 171 -30.62 -3.09 -28.92
N ARG A 172 -30.60 -4.33 -29.43
CA ARG A 172 -30.91 -4.67 -30.83
C ARG A 172 -32.38 -4.95 -31.11
N ASP A 173 -33.29 -4.72 -30.16
CA ASP A 173 -34.73 -4.88 -30.41
C ASP A 173 -35.34 -3.70 -31.20
N ARG A 174 -34.71 -3.38 -32.33
CA ARG A 174 -35.19 -2.53 -33.43
C ARG A 174 -35.31 -3.30 -34.74
N ASP A 175 -35.31 -4.62 -34.70
CA ASP A 175 -35.62 -5.43 -35.87
C ASP A 175 -37.11 -5.29 -36.20
N THR A 176 -37.37 -5.02 -37.48
CA THR A 176 -38.73 -4.86 -38.01
C THR A 176 -39.51 -6.17 -37.89
N ALA A 177 -40.85 -6.11 -37.91
CA ALA A 177 -41.70 -7.30 -37.76
C ALA A 177 -41.34 -8.42 -38.75
N ASP A 178 -40.83 -8.06 -39.92
CA ASP A 178 -40.40 -8.97 -40.98
C ASP A 178 -39.09 -9.71 -40.63
N GLU A 179 -38.19 -9.10 -39.85
CA GLU A 179 -36.93 -9.72 -39.41
C GLU A 179 -37.16 -10.70 -38.25
N ARG A 180 -38.12 -10.40 -37.36
CA ARG A 180 -38.55 -11.32 -36.30
C ARG A 180 -39.17 -12.60 -36.86
N GLU A 181 -40.00 -12.49 -37.90
CA GLU A 181 -40.62 -13.66 -38.55
C GLU A 181 -39.56 -14.56 -39.21
N MET A 182 -38.53 -13.97 -39.81
CA MET A 182 -37.43 -14.71 -40.46
C MET A 182 -36.52 -15.44 -39.46
N ILE A 183 -36.27 -14.84 -38.29
CA ILE A 183 -35.49 -15.48 -37.21
C ILE A 183 -36.27 -16.63 -36.57
N GLU A 184 -37.58 -16.44 -36.39
CA GLU A 184 -38.46 -17.48 -35.82
C GLU A 184 -38.61 -18.68 -36.79
N GLU A 185 -38.60 -18.43 -38.10
CA GLU A 185 -38.56 -19.48 -39.13
C GLU A 185 -37.24 -20.26 -39.08
N MET A 186 -36.09 -19.57 -39.00
CA MET A 186 -34.77 -20.21 -38.89
C MET A 186 -34.60 -21.03 -37.59
N PHE A 187 -35.18 -20.56 -36.49
CA PHE A 187 -35.12 -21.26 -35.20
C PHE A 187 -35.99 -22.53 -35.19
N ASN A 188 -37.19 -22.46 -35.80
CA ASN A 188 -38.08 -23.61 -35.91
C ASN A 188 -37.55 -24.69 -36.86
N ASP A 189 -36.81 -24.31 -37.91
CA ASP A 189 -36.17 -25.26 -38.80
C ASP A 189 -34.98 -25.97 -38.12
N ALA A 190 -34.20 -25.27 -37.29
CA ALA A 190 -33.12 -25.88 -36.50
C ALA A 190 -33.63 -26.91 -35.46
N PHE A 191 -34.82 -26.70 -34.89
CA PHE A 191 -35.43 -27.65 -33.95
C PHE A 191 -35.97 -28.92 -34.61
N LYS A 192 -36.53 -28.80 -35.83
CA LYS A 192 -36.95 -29.98 -36.62
C LYS A 192 -35.75 -30.84 -37.05
N ASP A 193 -34.61 -30.20 -37.31
CA ASP A 193 -33.36 -30.90 -37.60
C ASP A 193 -32.79 -31.60 -36.36
N ALA A 194 -32.95 -31.04 -35.17
CA ALA A 194 -32.54 -31.66 -33.92
C ALA A 194 -33.41 -32.89 -33.53
N GLU A 195 -34.73 -32.82 -33.70
CA GLU A 195 -35.63 -33.97 -33.48
C GLU A 195 -35.36 -35.09 -34.49
N THR A 196 -35.08 -34.77 -35.75
CA THR A 196 -34.70 -35.78 -36.76
C THR A 196 -33.31 -36.39 -36.54
N MET A 197 -32.40 -35.70 -35.83
CA MET A 197 -31.16 -36.31 -35.33
C MET A 197 -31.39 -37.23 -34.12
N GLN A 198 -32.36 -36.90 -33.26
CA GLN A 198 -32.72 -37.69 -32.08
C GLN A 198 -33.36 -39.05 -32.47
N ASP A 199 -34.18 -39.06 -33.52
CA ASP A 199 -34.76 -40.29 -34.07
C ASP A 199 -33.74 -41.17 -34.82
N LYS A 200 -32.67 -40.57 -35.37
CA LYS A 200 -31.57 -41.32 -36.00
C LYS A 200 -30.60 -41.92 -34.97
N ALA A 201 -30.44 -41.30 -33.79
CA ALA A 201 -29.53 -41.76 -32.73
C ALA A 201 -30.04 -43.00 -31.97
N MET A 202 -31.35 -43.27 -31.97
CA MET A 202 -31.90 -44.51 -31.39
C MET A 202 -31.66 -45.77 -32.27
N GLY A 203 -31.11 -45.62 -33.48
CA GLY A 203 -30.92 -46.72 -34.43
C GLY A 203 -29.55 -47.39 -34.45
N ALA A 204 -28.47 -46.75 -34.01
CA ALA A 204 -27.12 -47.32 -34.07
C ALA A 204 -26.11 -46.53 -33.23
N GLY A 205 -25.69 -47.08 -32.08
CA GLY A 205 -24.67 -46.45 -31.22
C GLY A 205 -24.03 -47.43 -30.25
N SER A 206 -22.71 -47.33 -30.09
CA SER A 206 -21.86 -48.29 -29.37
C SER A 206 -21.91 -48.08 -27.84
N MET A 207 -21.33 -49.04 -27.09
CA MET A 207 -21.41 -49.15 -25.63
C MET A 207 -20.94 -47.89 -24.85
N ASP A 208 -20.13 -47.01 -25.44
CA ASP A 208 -19.63 -45.77 -24.82
C ASP A 208 -20.69 -44.66 -24.75
N GLU A 209 -21.60 -44.57 -25.72
CA GLU A 209 -22.70 -43.59 -25.71
C GLU A 209 -23.73 -43.98 -24.64
N HIS A 210 -23.90 -45.29 -24.42
CA HIS A 210 -24.75 -45.82 -23.36
C HIS A 210 -24.20 -45.55 -21.94
N PHE A 211 -22.88 -45.35 -21.81
CA PHE A 211 -22.23 -44.98 -20.55
C PHE A 211 -22.41 -43.49 -20.23
N GLN A 212 -22.32 -42.61 -21.23
CA GLN A 212 -22.59 -41.18 -21.08
C GLN A 212 -24.06 -40.89 -20.72
N LEU A 213 -24.99 -41.62 -21.32
CA LEU A 213 -26.43 -41.52 -21.00
C LEU A 213 -26.76 -42.03 -19.58
N ARG A 214 -26.02 -43.04 -19.07
CA ARG A 214 -26.12 -43.50 -17.67
C ARG A 214 -25.53 -42.50 -16.67
N MET A 215 -24.50 -41.74 -17.04
CA MET A 215 -23.94 -40.66 -16.22
C MET A 215 -24.93 -39.50 -16.07
N GLN A 216 -25.62 -39.11 -17.14
CA GLN A 216 -26.66 -38.07 -17.10
C GLN A 216 -27.87 -38.48 -16.23
N MET A 217 -28.32 -39.73 -16.34
CA MET A 217 -29.39 -40.30 -15.50
C MET A 217 -29.02 -40.40 -14.00
N ARG A 218 -27.73 -40.50 -13.67
CA ARG A 218 -27.24 -40.52 -12.29
C ARG A 218 -27.27 -39.12 -11.67
N HIS A 219 -26.98 -38.09 -12.47
CA HIS A 219 -27.10 -36.67 -12.10
C HIS A 219 -28.56 -36.28 -11.79
N GLU A 220 -29.53 -36.81 -12.55
CA GLU A 220 -30.96 -36.59 -12.27
C GLU A 220 -31.46 -37.30 -11.01
N ARG A 221 -30.88 -38.45 -10.61
CA ARG A 221 -31.22 -39.13 -9.35
C ARG A 221 -30.67 -38.40 -8.13
N GLN A 222 -29.49 -37.79 -8.23
CA GLN A 222 -28.92 -36.94 -7.17
C GLN A 222 -29.76 -35.67 -6.95
N ARG A 223 -30.25 -35.08 -8.05
CA ARG A 223 -31.18 -33.94 -8.06
C ARG A 223 -32.51 -34.22 -7.32
N LYS A 224 -32.96 -35.47 -7.23
CA LYS A 224 -34.19 -35.87 -6.50
C LYS A 224 -33.98 -36.14 -5.00
N LEU A 225 -32.75 -36.43 -4.57
CA LEU A 225 -32.39 -36.63 -3.16
C LEU A 225 -32.13 -35.30 -2.43
N GLU A 226 -31.81 -34.22 -3.15
CA GLU A 226 -31.33 -32.93 -2.60
C GLU A 226 -32.44 -31.89 -2.30
N VAL A 227 -33.70 -32.14 -2.67
CA VAL A 227 -34.85 -31.25 -2.39
C VAL A 227 -35.59 -31.61 -1.08
N GLY A 228 -35.03 -32.54 -0.30
CA GLY A 228 -35.72 -33.19 0.82
C GLY A 228 -35.67 -32.50 2.19
N SER A 229 -35.03 -31.33 2.34
CA SER A 229 -35.00 -30.68 3.66
C SER A 229 -36.31 -29.93 3.92
N ARG A 230 -37.03 -30.29 4.99
CA ARG A 230 -38.31 -29.69 5.39
C ARG A 230 -38.25 -28.15 5.56
N GLN A 231 -37.04 -27.60 5.71
CA GLN A 231 -36.81 -26.16 5.83
C GLN A 231 -36.80 -25.45 4.47
N PHE A 232 -36.31 -26.08 3.39
CA PHE A 232 -36.38 -25.51 2.04
C PHE A 232 -37.83 -25.31 1.60
N LEU A 233 -38.69 -26.28 1.90
CA LEU A 233 -40.14 -26.22 1.65
C LEU A 233 -40.87 -25.18 2.51
N SER A 234 -40.25 -24.67 3.57
CA SER A 234 -40.83 -23.62 4.43
C SER A 234 -40.49 -22.20 3.98
N LEU A 235 -39.58 -22.05 3.01
CA LEU A 235 -39.27 -20.76 2.39
C LEU A 235 -40.42 -20.34 1.46
N SER A 236 -40.59 -19.04 1.25
CA SER A 236 -41.57 -18.55 0.28
C SER A 236 -41.21 -19.07 -1.13
N GLN A 237 -42.22 -19.22 -1.99
CA GLN A 237 -42.02 -19.72 -3.35
C GLN A 237 -40.99 -18.87 -4.12
N GLN A 238 -40.97 -17.56 -3.86
CA GLN A 238 -39.99 -16.62 -4.42
C GLN A 238 -38.56 -16.90 -3.93
N SER A 239 -38.37 -17.18 -2.63
CA SER A 239 -37.07 -17.54 -2.06
C SER A 239 -36.58 -18.92 -2.49
N GLN A 240 -37.50 -19.87 -2.72
CA GLN A 240 -37.18 -21.20 -3.27
C GLN A 240 -36.70 -21.09 -4.72
N THR A 241 -37.39 -20.30 -5.55
CA THR A 241 -36.99 -20.07 -6.95
C THR A 241 -35.67 -19.31 -7.03
N HIS A 242 -35.50 -18.27 -6.21
CA HIS A 242 -34.24 -17.51 -6.10
C HIS A 242 -33.04 -18.40 -5.71
N LEU A 243 -33.21 -19.34 -4.77
CA LEU A 243 -32.15 -20.30 -4.40
C LEU A 243 -31.87 -21.35 -5.49
N ILE A 244 -32.90 -21.77 -6.22
CA ILE A 244 -32.76 -22.71 -7.36
C ILE A 244 -32.01 -22.06 -8.52
N ASP A 245 -32.29 -20.79 -8.78
CA ASP A 245 -31.68 -20.03 -9.88
C ASP A 245 -30.26 -19.56 -9.53
N LEU A 246 -30.01 -19.17 -8.27
CA LEU A 246 -28.65 -19.02 -7.75
C LEU A 246 -27.85 -20.30 -8.03
N LYS A 247 -28.35 -21.48 -7.63
CA LYS A 247 -27.66 -22.78 -7.76
C LYS A 247 -27.33 -23.19 -9.21
N ARG A 248 -28.02 -22.63 -10.21
CA ARG A 248 -27.80 -22.93 -11.63
C ARG A 248 -26.66 -22.12 -12.26
N GLY A 249 -26.29 -20.97 -11.69
CA GLY A 249 -25.16 -20.14 -12.14
C GLY A 249 -23.77 -20.62 -11.69
N PHE A 250 -23.64 -21.88 -11.25
CA PHE A 250 -22.49 -22.40 -10.48
C PHE A 250 -21.32 -22.98 -11.31
N THR A 251 -21.13 -22.62 -12.58
CA THR A 251 -20.25 -23.38 -13.49
C THR A 251 -18.79 -22.91 -13.60
N GLN A 252 -18.39 -21.79 -12.98
CA GLN A 252 -16.98 -21.38 -12.90
C GLN A 252 -16.53 -21.21 -11.44
N HIS A 253 -15.49 -21.95 -11.04
CA HIS A 253 -15.05 -22.08 -9.64
C HIS A 253 -14.83 -20.75 -8.91
N ARG A 254 -14.42 -19.69 -9.62
CA ARG A 254 -14.12 -18.35 -9.07
C ARG A 254 -15.34 -17.56 -8.60
N GLU A 255 -16.49 -17.70 -9.26
CA GLU A 255 -17.72 -16.98 -8.88
C GLU A 255 -18.43 -17.65 -7.69
N LEU A 256 -18.14 -18.92 -7.44
CA LEU A 256 -18.84 -19.72 -6.44
C LEU A 256 -18.57 -19.21 -5.03
N GLU A 257 -17.32 -18.93 -4.71
CA GLU A 257 -16.91 -18.55 -3.36
C GLU A 257 -17.39 -17.12 -3.01
N HIS A 258 -17.36 -16.22 -4.00
CA HIS A 258 -17.94 -14.89 -3.88
C HIS A 258 -19.46 -14.93 -3.67
N ARG A 259 -20.19 -15.70 -4.49
CA ARG A 259 -21.65 -15.82 -4.38
C ARG A 259 -22.08 -16.60 -3.15
N GLU A 260 -21.33 -17.62 -2.73
CA GLU A 260 -21.57 -18.33 -1.46
C GLU A 260 -21.47 -17.35 -0.28
N GLY A 261 -20.45 -16.48 -0.27
CA GLY A 261 -20.36 -15.44 0.72
C GLY A 261 -21.54 -14.46 0.71
N GLU A 262 -22.01 -14.03 -0.47
CA GLU A 262 -23.18 -13.17 -0.58
C GLU A 262 -24.46 -13.83 -0.02
N ILE A 263 -24.68 -15.11 -0.32
CA ILE A 263 -25.78 -15.90 0.24
C ILE A 263 -25.66 -15.96 1.77
N LEU A 264 -24.46 -16.27 2.28
CA LEU A 264 -24.20 -16.33 3.73
C LEU A 264 -24.41 -14.97 4.40
N SER A 265 -24.04 -13.88 3.74
CA SER A 265 -24.28 -12.52 4.21
C SER A 265 -25.75 -12.15 4.23
N ALA A 266 -26.50 -12.49 3.18
CA ALA A 266 -27.95 -12.30 3.15
C ALA A 266 -28.64 -13.08 4.28
N LEU A 267 -28.20 -14.33 4.52
CA LEU A 267 -28.66 -15.14 5.64
C LEU A 267 -28.34 -14.49 6.99
N LEU A 268 -27.14 -13.94 7.19
CA LEU A 268 -26.77 -13.22 8.41
C LEU A 268 -27.58 -11.93 8.59
N GLY A 269 -27.86 -11.20 7.49
CA GLY A 269 -28.69 -9.99 7.48
C GLY A 269 -30.14 -10.25 7.90
N ALA A 270 -30.66 -11.45 7.62
CA ALA A 270 -31.99 -11.89 8.05
C ALA A 270 -32.09 -12.20 9.56
N ARG A 271 -31.00 -12.03 10.33
CA ARG A 271 -30.92 -12.29 11.78
C ARG A 271 -31.40 -13.71 12.13
N PRO A 272 -30.70 -14.74 11.64
CA PRO A 272 -31.12 -16.12 11.80
C PRO A 272 -30.99 -16.56 13.26
N LYS A 273 -31.50 -17.75 13.57
CA LYS A 273 -31.32 -18.34 14.91
C LYS A 273 -29.82 -18.45 15.25
N PRO A 274 -29.41 -18.33 16.53
CA PRO A 274 -28.00 -18.31 16.91
C PRO A 274 -27.16 -19.48 16.41
N GLN A 275 -27.77 -20.67 16.25
CA GLN A 275 -27.07 -21.83 15.70
C GLN A 275 -26.72 -21.65 14.22
N LEU A 276 -27.70 -21.26 13.38
CA LEU A 276 -27.48 -21.02 11.96
C LEU A 276 -26.54 -19.83 11.74
N GLN A 277 -26.62 -18.80 12.59
CA GLN A 277 -25.69 -17.68 12.58
C GLN A 277 -24.23 -18.14 12.75
N ARG A 278 -23.96 -19.02 13.73
CA ARG A 278 -22.62 -19.60 13.93
C ARG A 278 -22.19 -20.45 12.75
N GLU A 279 -23.07 -21.28 12.22
CA GLU A 279 -22.79 -22.10 11.03
C GLU A 279 -22.44 -21.23 9.81
N CYS A 280 -23.18 -20.15 9.56
CA CYS A 280 -22.86 -19.22 8.48
C CYS A 280 -21.50 -18.53 8.69
N ILE A 281 -21.21 -18.10 9.91
CA ILE A 281 -19.92 -17.46 10.23
C ILE A 281 -18.76 -18.45 10.07
N THR A 282 -18.92 -19.69 10.51
CA THR A 282 -17.93 -20.75 10.28
C THR A 282 -17.70 -20.99 8.79
N GLN A 283 -18.77 -21.09 7.99
CA GLN A 283 -18.68 -21.29 6.55
C GLN A 283 -17.94 -20.13 5.85
N ILE A 284 -18.21 -18.88 6.24
CA ILE A 284 -17.45 -17.71 5.74
C ILE A 284 -15.95 -17.87 6.05
N GLY A 285 -15.62 -18.41 7.22
CA GLY A 285 -14.24 -18.72 7.61
C GLY A 285 -13.59 -19.82 6.78
N GLU A 286 -14.35 -20.85 6.43
CA GLU A 286 -13.89 -21.94 5.57
C GLU A 286 -13.61 -21.43 4.15
N VAL A 287 -14.53 -20.65 3.57
CA VAL A 287 -14.36 -20.01 2.26
C VAL A 287 -13.15 -19.08 2.25
N MET A 288 -13.06 -18.16 3.22
CA MET A 288 -11.89 -17.27 3.36
C MET A 288 -10.58 -18.07 3.56
N GLY A 289 -10.65 -19.17 4.29
CA GLY A 289 -9.52 -20.07 4.50
C GLY A 289 -9.05 -20.73 3.22
N GLY A 290 -9.97 -21.21 2.38
CA GLY A 290 -9.68 -21.77 1.06
C GLY A 290 -9.08 -20.73 0.12
N LEU A 291 -9.68 -19.54 0.06
CA LEU A 291 -9.20 -18.40 -0.73
C LEU A 291 -7.78 -17.96 -0.36
N VAL A 292 -7.42 -18.00 0.93
CA VAL A 292 -6.06 -17.65 1.39
C VAL A 292 -5.02 -18.72 1.00
N GLU A 293 -5.45 -19.94 0.74
CA GLU A 293 -4.58 -21.04 0.30
C GLU A 293 -4.37 -21.08 -1.22
N THR A 294 -5.12 -20.30 -2.01
CA THR A 294 -4.94 -20.21 -3.46
C THR A 294 -3.71 -19.38 -3.83
N ASP A 295 -3.23 -19.58 -5.06
CA ASP A 295 -2.15 -18.75 -5.65
C ASP A 295 -2.66 -17.36 -6.12
N GLU A 296 -3.94 -17.05 -5.89
CA GLU A 296 -4.65 -15.85 -6.38
C GLU A 296 -5.09 -14.94 -5.22
N PRO A 297 -4.16 -14.29 -4.50
CA PRO A 297 -4.44 -13.56 -3.26
C PRO A 297 -5.36 -12.33 -3.44
N TRP A 298 -5.62 -11.89 -4.67
CA TRP A 298 -6.60 -10.83 -4.93
C TRP A 298 -8.03 -11.29 -4.69
N GLU A 299 -8.33 -12.58 -4.82
CA GLU A 299 -9.65 -13.15 -4.54
C GLU A 299 -9.92 -13.08 -3.02
N ALA A 300 -8.98 -13.58 -2.21
CA ALA A 300 -9.02 -13.43 -0.76
C ALA A 300 -9.12 -11.97 -0.32
N LEU A 301 -8.39 -11.04 -0.97
CA LEU A 301 -8.49 -9.62 -0.68
C LEU A 301 -9.86 -9.04 -1.03
N SER A 302 -10.43 -9.44 -2.16
CA SER A 302 -11.75 -8.97 -2.62
C SER A 302 -12.85 -9.49 -1.69
N PHE A 303 -12.78 -10.76 -1.31
CA PHE A 303 -13.68 -11.35 -0.33
C PHE A 303 -13.55 -10.67 1.05
N LEU A 304 -12.33 -10.37 1.48
CA LEU A 304 -12.09 -9.64 2.73
C LEU A 304 -12.71 -8.24 2.73
N LYS A 305 -12.65 -7.51 1.60
CA LYS A 305 -13.32 -6.19 1.46
C LYS A 305 -14.84 -6.34 1.61
N ILE A 306 -15.40 -7.38 1.01
CA ILE A 306 -16.83 -7.68 1.11
C ILE A 306 -17.22 -7.97 2.58
N ILE A 307 -16.44 -8.80 3.29
CA ILE A 307 -16.65 -9.07 4.73
C ILE A 307 -16.59 -7.79 5.56
N HIS A 308 -15.66 -6.88 5.26
CA HIS A 308 -15.58 -5.58 5.93
C HIS A 308 -16.85 -4.75 5.73
N THR A 309 -17.37 -4.67 4.50
CA THR A 309 -18.64 -3.98 4.21
C THR A 309 -19.82 -4.60 4.97
N TRP A 310 -19.86 -5.93 5.08
CA TRP A 310 -20.91 -6.62 5.83
C TRP A 310 -20.83 -6.38 7.34
N ARG A 311 -19.62 -6.39 7.89
CA ARG A 311 -19.36 -6.18 9.32
C ARG A 311 -19.97 -4.87 9.81
N ASP A 312 -19.87 -3.82 9.01
CA ASP A 312 -20.37 -2.49 9.37
C ASP A 312 -21.92 -2.41 9.31
N ARG A 313 -22.58 -3.40 8.69
CA ARG A 313 -24.06 -3.51 8.60
C ARG A 313 -24.67 -4.41 9.69
N PHE A 314 -23.88 -5.29 10.31
CA PHE A 314 -24.38 -6.27 11.28
C PHE A 314 -24.32 -5.79 12.73
N ALA A 315 -25.03 -6.52 13.62
CA ALA A 315 -24.96 -6.27 15.05
C ALA A 315 -23.52 -6.45 15.59
N PRO A 316 -23.12 -5.72 16.66
CA PRO A 316 -21.75 -5.75 17.17
C PRO A 316 -21.21 -7.16 17.45
N GLN A 317 -22.05 -8.03 18.03
CA GLN A 317 -21.68 -9.42 18.33
C GLN A 317 -21.31 -10.21 17.07
N THR A 318 -22.13 -10.12 16.01
CA THR A 318 -21.87 -10.76 14.71
C THR A 318 -20.62 -10.18 14.06
N SER A 319 -20.42 -8.87 14.16
CA SER A 319 -19.22 -8.20 13.67
C SER A 319 -17.96 -8.74 14.38
N ASP A 320 -18.01 -8.94 15.69
CA ASP A 320 -16.88 -9.45 16.46
C ASP A 320 -16.61 -10.93 16.17
N ASP A 321 -17.66 -11.74 16.00
CA ASP A 321 -17.55 -13.14 15.58
C ASP A 321 -16.91 -13.26 14.18
N LEU A 322 -17.32 -12.40 13.24
CA LEU A 322 -16.69 -12.31 11.91
C LEU A 322 -15.22 -11.89 12.00
N LYS A 323 -14.88 -10.91 12.85
CA LYS A 323 -13.47 -10.53 13.08
C LYS A 323 -12.66 -11.69 13.64
N SER A 324 -13.21 -12.48 14.57
CA SER A 324 -12.50 -13.65 15.10
C SER A 324 -12.28 -14.71 14.02
N VAL A 325 -13.31 -15.02 13.24
CA VAL A 325 -13.18 -16.02 12.18
C VAL A 325 -12.17 -15.61 11.12
N VAL A 326 -12.22 -14.36 10.65
CA VAL A 326 -11.23 -13.85 9.69
C VAL A 326 -9.82 -13.92 10.26
N ARG A 327 -9.63 -13.60 11.56
CA ARG A 327 -8.32 -13.72 12.21
C ARG A 327 -7.84 -15.17 12.27
N ASP A 328 -8.74 -16.10 12.55
CA ASP A 328 -8.43 -17.53 12.66
C ASP A 328 -8.09 -18.15 11.29
N CYS A 329 -8.53 -17.54 10.18
CA CYS A 329 -8.11 -17.94 8.85
C CYS A 329 -6.59 -17.76 8.63
N PHE A 330 -5.91 -16.84 9.33
CA PHE A 330 -4.46 -16.58 9.19
C PHE A 330 -3.64 -17.42 10.17
N THR A 331 -3.78 -18.74 10.08
CA THR A 331 -2.95 -19.68 10.83
C THR A 331 -1.47 -19.53 10.48
N GLN A 332 -0.56 -20.00 11.35
CA GLN A 332 0.88 -19.92 11.09
C GLN A 332 1.28 -20.61 9.77
N VAL A 333 0.60 -21.71 9.41
CA VAL A 333 0.84 -22.44 8.15
C VAL A 333 0.47 -21.57 6.96
N ARG A 334 -0.74 -21.00 6.95
CA ARG A 334 -1.20 -20.11 5.86
C ARG A 334 -0.39 -18.83 5.76
N LEU A 335 -0.06 -18.21 6.89
CA LEU A 335 0.84 -17.06 6.93
C LEU A 335 2.20 -17.39 6.30
N SER A 336 2.76 -18.57 6.59
CA SER A 336 4.02 -18.99 5.96
C SER A 336 3.90 -19.16 4.43
N GLY A 337 2.76 -19.63 3.94
CA GLY A 337 2.45 -19.70 2.50
C GLY A 337 2.38 -18.32 1.87
N LEU A 338 1.60 -17.41 2.48
CA LEU A 338 1.50 -16.02 2.03
C LEU A 338 2.85 -15.29 2.06
N LEU A 339 3.70 -15.53 3.04
CA LEU A 339 5.04 -14.93 3.11
C LEU A 339 5.93 -15.40 1.96
N LYS A 340 5.84 -16.68 1.57
CA LYS A 340 6.53 -17.19 0.37
C LYS A 340 6.03 -16.50 -0.89
N LEU A 341 4.72 -16.29 -1.03
CA LEU A 341 4.13 -15.54 -2.14
C LEU A 341 4.52 -14.05 -2.11
N VAL A 342 4.66 -13.43 -0.94
CA VAL A 342 5.19 -12.06 -0.84
C VAL A 342 6.64 -11.98 -1.30
N ALA A 343 7.47 -12.96 -0.96
CA ALA A 343 8.87 -13.00 -1.34
C ALA A 343 9.07 -13.30 -2.85
N ALA A 344 8.40 -14.34 -3.36
CA ALA A 344 8.65 -14.91 -4.69
C ALA A 344 7.58 -14.59 -5.74
N GLY A 345 6.38 -14.18 -5.31
CA GLY A 345 5.26 -13.90 -6.20
C GLY A 345 5.46 -12.64 -7.04
N ASP A 346 4.57 -12.46 -8.01
CA ASP A 346 4.57 -11.28 -8.85
C ASP A 346 4.20 -10.02 -8.05
N LYS A 347 4.32 -8.86 -8.70
CA LYS A 347 4.02 -7.56 -8.08
C LYS A 347 2.55 -7.44 -7.65
N SER A 348 1.62 -8.03 -8.39
CA SER A 348 0.18 -7.95 -8.11
C SER A 348 -0.18 -8.78 -6.87
N GLN A 349 0.26 -10.04 -6.86
CA GLN A 349 0.12 -10.99 -5.76
C GLN A 349 0.70 -10.42 -4.47
N ARG A 350 1.97 -9.98 -4.51
CA ARG A 350 2.66 -9.38 -3.35
C ARG A 350 1.87 -8.18 -2.81
N ARG A 351 1.40 -7.27 -3.68
CA ARG A 351 0.63 -6.09 -3.25
C ARG A 351 -0.73 -6.45 -2.67
N ALA A 352 -1.41 -7.46 -3.23
CA ALA A 352 -2.67 -7.94 -2.68
C ALA A 352 -2.48 -8.47 -1.25
N ILE A 353 -1.44 -9.29 -1.03
CA ILE A 353 -1.12 -9.83 0.30
C ILE A 353 -0.74 -8.73 1.29
N LEU A 354 0.13 -7.79 0.90
CA LEU A 354 0.51 -6.66 1.75
C LEU A 354 -0.70 -5.77 2.11
N LYS A 355 -1.66 -5.59 1.19
CA LYS A 355 -2.93 -4.90 1.47
C LYS A 355 -3.81 -5.68 2.45
N MET A 356 -3.88 -7.01 2.34
CA MET A 356 -4.61 -7.85 3.31
C MET A 356 -4.01 -7.70 4.71
N PHE A 357 -2.68 -7.77 4.83
CA PHE A 357 -2.00 -7.62 6.12
C PHE A 357 -2.19 -6.22 6.73
N ASP A 358 -2.17 -5.18 5.89
CA ASP A 358 -2.45 -3.80 6.29
C ASP A 358 -3.89 -3.63 6.81
N ALA A 359 -4.88 -4.17 6.07
CA ALA A 359 -6.29 -4.09 6.44
C ALA A 359 -6.59 -4.79 7.77
N LEU A 360 -5.94 -5.93 8.01
CA LEU A 360 -6.14 -6.77 9.20
C LEU A 360 -5.27 -6.39 10.39
N ARG A 361 -4.28 -5.51 10.20
CA ARG A 361 -3.28 -5.13 11.23
C ARG A 361 -2.66 -6.34 11.92
N LEU A 362 -2.22 -7.32 11.13
CA LEU A 362 -1.62 -8.55 11.67
C LEU A 362 -0.18 -8.29 12.12
N ASN A 363 0.02 -7.86 13.38
CA ASN A 363 1.37 -7.59 13.92
C ASN A 363 2.32 -8.78 13.75
N LYS A 364 1.84 -10.01 13.99
CA LYS A 364 2.62 -11.23 13.74
C LYS A 364 3.06 -11.38 12.29
N ALA A 365 2.19 -11.04 11.34
CA ALA A 365 2.54 -11.06 9.92
C ALA A 365 3.60 -10.00 9.61
N THR A 366 3.45 -8.78 10.14
CA THR A 366 4.46 -7.72 9.99
C THR A 366 5.83 -8.13 10.51
N MET A 367 5.89 -8.78 11.68
CA MET A 367 7.14 -9.33 12.22
C MET A 367 7.75 -10.36 11.27
N SER A 368 6.94 -11.32 10.81
CA SER A 368 7.42 -12.35 9.88
C SER A 368 7.84 -11.76 8.52
N ILE A 369 7.16 -10.74 7.99
CA ILE A 369 7.56 -10.05 6.76
C ILE A 369 8.91 -9.35 6.94
N ALA A 370 9.15 -8.76 8.11
CA ALA A 370 10.46 -8.17 8.38
C ALA A 370 11.56 -9.24 8.38
N THR A 371 11.26 -10.47 8.82
CA THR A 371 12.21 -11.59 8.70
C THR A 371 12.47 -12.05 7.26
N VAL A 372 11.60 -11.71 6.32
CA VAL A 372 11.78 -12.02 4.89
C VAL A 372 12.78 -11.06 4.23
N LEU A 373 13.06 -9.89 4.81
CA LEU A 373 13.98 -8.90 4.22
C LEU A 373 15.42 -9.40 4.07
N GLY A 374 15.84 -10.43 4.82
CA GLY A 374 17.17 -11.03 4.69
C GLY A 374 17.25 -12.11 3.63
N TRP A 375 16.12 -12.52 3.08
CA TRP A 375 16.15 -13.44 1.96
C TRP A 375 16.71 -12.73 0.73
N GLU A 376 17.18 -13.53 -0.23
CA GLU A 376 17.50 -13.03 -1.56
C GLU A 376 16.18 -12.68 -2.27
N LEU A 377 15.84 -11.39 -2.21
CA LEU A 377 14.62 -10.85 -2.79
C LEU A 377 14.93 -10.11 -4.08
N ASP A 378 14.00 -10.18 -5.03
CA ASP A 378 13.98 -9.26 -6.15
C ASP A 378 13.98 -7.80 -5.66
N PRO A 379 14.72 -6.86 -6.29
CA PRO A 379 14.78 -5.47 -5.85
C PRO A 379 13.41 -4.78 -5.73
N GLN A 380 12.45 -5.11 -6.61
CA GLN A 380 11.09 -4.58 -6.53
C GLN A 380 10.32 -5.18 -5.35
N ALA A 381 10.50 -6.49 -5.10
CA ALA A 381 9.93 -7.14 -3.92
C ALA A 381 10.44 -6.52 -2.61
N ARG A 382 11.76 -6.34 -2.49
CA ARG A 382 12.38 -5.66 -1.34
C ARG A 382 11.84 -4.25 -1.17
N THR A 383 11.66 -3.50 -2.26
CA THR A 383 11.12 -2.13 -2.22
C THR A 383 9.68 -2.09 -1.71
N ASP A 384 8.81 -2.95 -2.24
CA ASP A 384 7.40 -3.03 -1.82
C ASP A 384 7.28 -3.46 -0.34
N ILE A 385 8.10 -4.43 0.11
CA ILE A 385 8.13 -4.88 1.51
C ILE A 385 8.64 -3.76 2.45
N MET A 386 9.74 -3.09 2.08
CA MET A 386 10.27 -1.95 2.85
C MET A 386 9.25 -0.81 2.95
N ALA A 387 8.51 -0.53 1.87
CA ALA A 387 7.45 0.46 1.89
C ALA A 387 6.31 0.08 2.85
N TYR A 388 5.89 -1.19 2.85
CA TYR A 388 4.91 -1.71 3.80
C TYR A 388 5.40 -1.58 5.25
N ILE A 389 6.63 -2.02 5.55
CA ILE A 389 7.16 -1.95 6.93
C ILE A 389 7.33 -0.50 7.38
N ARG A 390 7.79 0.42 6.51
CA ARG A 390 7.86 1.87 6.82
C ARG A 390 6.49 2.48 7.13
N LYS A 391 5.43 1.99 6.47
CA LYS A 391 4.05 2.38 6.76
C LYS A 391 3.63 1.86 8.13
N GLN A 392 3.85 0.58 8.44
CA GLN A 392 3.50 0.00 9.75
C GLN A 392 4.29 0.63 10.90
N ALA A 393 5.57 0.91 10.69
CA ALA A 393 6.42 1.62 11.65
C ALA A 393 5.94 3.06 11.94
N GLY A 394 5.11 3.64 11.07
CA GLY A 394 4.44 4.92 11.35
C GLY A 394 3.26 4.79 12.33
N LEU A 395 2.74 3.57 12.52
CA LEU A 395 1.64 3.27 13.44
C LEU A 395 2.15 2.75 14.79
N ASP A 396 3.11 1.84 14.75
CA ASP A 396 3.67 1.17 15.94
C ASP A 396 5.15 0.82 15.72
N LEU A 397 6.04 1.49 16.45
CA LEU A 397 7.48 1.25 16.38
C LEU A 397 7.92 0.02 17.20
N ASP A 398 7.12 -0.41 18.20
CA ASP A 398 7.53 -1.48 19.11
C ASP A 398 7.65 -2.82 18.38
N ILE A 399 6.87 -2.99 17.31
CA ILE A 399 6.99 -4.12 16.38
C ILE A 399 8.42 -4.20 15.82
N LEU A 400 9.03 -3.07 15.46
CA LEU A 400 10.40 -3.06 14.94
C LEU A 400 11.45 -3.37 16.01
N ALA A 401 11.21 -2.98 17.27
CA ALA A 401 12.11 -3.34 18.37
C ALA A 401 12.12 -4.86 18.59
N GLU A 402 10.94 -5.49 18.59
CA GLU A 402 10.83 -6.95 18.72
C GLU A 402 11.47 -7.68 17.54
N VAL A 403 11.27 -7.18 16.31
CA VAL A 403 11.96 -7.73 15.13
C VAL A 403 13.46 -7.54 15.25
N LEU A 404 13.94 -6.35 15.61
CA LEU A 404 15.38 -6.08 15.75
C LEU A 404 16.02 -7.02 16.78
N ALA A 405 15.33 -7.29 17.89
CA ALA A 405 15.79 -8.19 18.94
C ALA A 405 15.88 -9.67 18.51
N ASN A 406 15.11 -10.09 17.50
CA ASN A 406 15.02 -11.49 17.05
C ASN A 406 15.56 -11.75 15.62
N ALA A 407 15.82 -10.70 14.84
CA ALA A 407 16.29 -10.83 13.47
C ALA A 407 17.66 -11.53 13.41
N PRO A 408 18.03 -12.22 12.32
CA PRO A 408 19.40 -12.60 12.05
C PRO A 408 20.25 -11.38 11.59
N ASP A 409 21.58 -11.49 11.68
CA ASP A 409 22.50 -10.34 11.50
C ASP A 409 22.44 -9.70 10.12
N ASP A 410 22.21 -10.50 9.07
CA ASP A 410 22.03 -10.05 7.68
C ASP A 410 20.81 -9.13 7.49
N GLN A 411 19.84 -9.20 8.40
CA GLN A 411 18.57 -8.46 8.32
C GLN A 411 18.57 -7.16 9.08
N VAL A 412 19.43 -7.07 10.09
CA VAL A 412 19.51 -5.94 11.01
C VAL A 412 19.69 -4.62 10.24
N GLY A 413 20.55 -4.60 9.22
CA GLY A 413 20.82 -3.39 8.45
C GLY A 413 19.58 -2.75 7.80
N SER A 414 18.64 -3.55 7.29
CA SER A 414 17.41 -3.03 6.66
C SER A 414 16.45 -2.45 7.70
N ILE A 415 16.34 -3.09 8.86
CA ILE A 415 15.50 -2.63 9.97
C ILE A 415 16.06 -1.34 10.56
N LEU A 416 17.39 -1.28 10.77
CA LEU A 416 18.08 -0.09 11.25
C LEU A 416 17.89 1.10 10.29
N GLU A 417 17.91 0.88 8.98
CA GLU A 417 17.60 1.93 8.01
C GLU A 417 16.21 2.52 8.22
N ILE A 418 15.19 1.67 8.45
CA ILE A 418 13.83 2.14 8.73
C ILE A 418 13.81 2.94 10.04
N LEU A 419 14.43 2.42 11.11
CA LEU A 419 14.50 3.11 12.39
C LEU A 419 15.19 4.46 12.27
N LEU A 420 16.30 4.56 11.54
CA LEU A 420 17.00 5.82 11.31
C LEU A 420 16.14 6.86 10.59
N THR A 421 15.31 6.46 9.62
CA THR A 421 14.36 7.39 8.96
C THR A 421 13.23 7.87 9.87
N LYS A 422 13.01 7.22 11.01
CA LYS A 422 11.97 7.54 12.00
C LYS A 422 12.50 8.30 13.22
N MET A 423 13.73 8.78 13.17
CA MET A 423 14.27 9.66 14.20
C MET A 423 13.43 10.95 14.32
N PRO A 424 13.18 11.48 15.53
CA PRO A 424 13.78 11.07 16.81
C PRO A 424 13.01 9.97 17.57
N GLN A 425 11.86 9.50 17.05
CA GLN A 425 10.95 8.60 17.79
C GLN A 425 11.58 7.23 18.06
N SER A 426 12.38 6.72 17.12
CA SER A 426 13.08 5.43 17.20
C SER A 426 14.36 5.44 18.05
N ARG A 427 14.79 6.61 18.56
CA ARG A 427 16.04 6.75 19.31
C ARG A 427 16.21 5.72 20.44
N PRO A 428 15.19 5.48 21.30
CA PRO A 428 15.35 4.53 22.41
C PRO A 428 15.73 3.13 21.93
N MET A 429 15.19 2.68 20.80
CA MET A 429 15.46 1.37 20.22
C MET A 429 16.89 1.28 19.65
N LEU A 430 17.36 2.36 19.02
CA LEU A 430 18.72 2.45 18.50
C LEU A 430 19.77 2.48 19.63
N VAL A 431 19.47 3.19 20.71
CA VAL A 431 20.32 3.21 21.91
C VAL A 431 20.34 1.83 22.58
N ASP A 432 19.20 1.14 22.66
CA ASP A 432 19.15 -0.22 23.20
C ASP A 432 19.91 -1.22 22.33
N TYR A 433 19.84 -1.08 21.00
CA TYR A 433 20.67 -1.85 20.07
C TYR A 433 22.17 -1.65 20.31
N LEU A 434 22.63 -0.41 20.57
CA LEU A 434 24.05 -0.13 20.86
C LEU A 434 24.55 -0.75 22.17
N ARG A 435 23.65 -1.13 23.10
CA ARG A 435 24.05 -1.87 24.32
C ARG A 435 24.46 -3.31 24.01
N ASN A 436 23.85 -3.91 23.00
CA ASN A 436 24.09 -5.29 22.59
C ASN A 436 24.26 -5.38 21.05
N PRO A 437 25.30 -4.74 20.50
CA PRO A 437 25.53 -4.73 19.06
C PRO A 437 25.88 -6.15 18.62
N ARG A 438 25.40 -6.53 17.44
CA ARG A 438 25.68 -7.86 16.87
C ARG A 438 26.85 -7.85 15.91
N ASP A 439 26.97 -6.77 15.15
CA ASP A 439 28.04 -6.57 14.18
C ASP A 439 28.54 -5.11 14.21
N THR A 440 29.81 -4.92 13.87
CA THR A 440 30.46 -3.61 13.92
C THR A 440 29.93 -2.63 12.86
N ALA A 441 29.50 -3.12 11.69
CA ALA A 441 29.06 -2.27 10.58
C ALA A 441 27.71 -1.61 10.88
N SER A 442 26.76 -2.39 11.41
CA SER A 442 25.48 -1.93 11.94
C SER A 442 25.69 -1.00 13.12
N GLN A 443 26.63 -1.33 14.03
CA GLN A 443 26.97 -0.46 15.15
C GLN A 443 27.46 0.92 14.68
N LEU A 444 28.39 0.95 13.71
CA LEU A 444 28.87 2.18 13.09
C LEU A 444 27.73 2.98 12.46
N ARG A 445 26.88 2.33 11.65
CA ARG A 445 25.75 3.00 11.00
C ARG A 445 24.75 3.61 11.99
N VAL A 446 24.50 2.93 13.11
CA VAL A 446 23.64 3.46 14.18
C VAL A 446 24.30 4.66 14.85
N LEU A 447 25.61 4.59 15.09
CA LEU A 447 26.37 5.66 15.71
C LEU A 447 26.37 6.94 14.86
N GLU A 448 26.63 6.81 13.55
CA GLU A 448 26.51 7.91 12.57
C GLU A 448 25.09 8.51 12.59
N GLY A 449 24.07 7.65 12.58
CA GLY A 449 22.68 8.08 12.60
C GLY A 449 22.21 8.75 13.90
N LEU A 450 22.91 8.51 15.01
CA LEU A 450 22.64 9.11 16.32
C LEU A 450 23.45 10.40 16.57
N GLN A 451 24.28 10.85 15.61
CA GLN A 451 25.08 12.06 15.75
C GLN A 451 24.22 13.27 16.14
N GLY A 452 24.69 14.06 17.11
CA GLY A 452 23.97 15.22 17.66
C GLY A 452 22.74 14.91 18.54
N THR A 453 22.39 13.65 18.76
CA THR A 453 21.22 13.26 19.57
C THR A 453 21.55 12.85 21.01
N TRP A 454 22.83 12.82 21.37
CA TRP A 454 23.32 12.47 22.69
C TRP A 454 23.16 13.65 23.65
N LYS A 455 22.32 13.49 24.68
CA LYS A 455 22.07 14.52 25.71
C LYS A 455 22.33 14.02 27.12
N ASP A 456 22.20 12.72 27.35
CA ASP A 456 22.39 12.12 28.65
C ASP A 456 23.86 11.75 28.88
N ALA A 457 24.45 12.30 29.94
CA ALA A 457 25.82 12.00 30.35
C ALA A 457 26.00 10.53 30.76
N ALA A 458 24.95 9.87 31.28
CA ALA A 458 25.00 8.46 31.62
C ALA A 458 25.14 7.59 30.36
N GLU A 459 24.30 7.82 29.35
CA GLU A 459 24.37 7.12 28.06
C GLU A 459 25.72 7.35 27.36
N ILE A 460 26.23 8.59 27.33
CA ILE A 460 27.54 8.91 26.74
C ILE A 460 28.64 8.09 27.44
N ARG A 461 28.60 8.02 28.77
CA ARG A 461 29.59 7.28 29.56
C ARG A 461 29.49 5.77 29.37
N GLU A 462 28.27 5.25 29.30
CA GLU A 462 28.02 3.81 29.19
C GLU A 462 28.29 3.28 27.77
N LEU A 463 27.91 4.04 26.75
CA LEU A 463 27.94 3.59 25.36
C LEU A 463 29.13 4.15 24.57
N LEU A 464 29.37 5.47 24.59
CA LEU A 464 30.41 6.07 23.73
C LEU A 464 31.82 5.83 24.28
N VAL A 465 32.02 5.98 25.59
CA VAL A 465 33.37 5.86 26.18
C VAL A 465 34.03 4.50 25.93
N PRO A 466 33.35 3.34 26.09
CA PRO A 466 33.94 2.05 25.74
C PRO A 466 34.29 1.92 24.26
N LEU A 467 33.52 2.55 23.36
CA LEU A 467 33.77 2.51 21.91
C LEU A 467 34.97 3.37 21.49
N LEU A 468 35.46 4.26 22.35
CA LEU A 468 36.72 4.96 22.12
C LEU A 468 37.93 4.00 22.11
N ASP A 469 37.80 2.80 22.70
CA ASP A 469 38.80 1.73 22.68
C ASP A 469 38.47 0.62 21.65
N ALA A 470 37.50 0.84 20.76
CA ALA A 470 37.12 -0.16 19.76
C ALA A 470 38.31 -0.55 18.87
N PRO A 471 38.47 -1.85 18.51
CA PRO A 471 39.59 -2.32 17.70
C PRO A 471 39.48 -1.87 16.24
N GLU A 472 38.26 -1.65 15.75
CA GLU A 472 38.00 -1.20 14.39
C GLU A 472 38.06 0.32 14.30
N ALA A 473 38.99 0.82 13.47
CA ALA A 473 39.26 2.25 13.36
C ALA A 473 38.03 3.10 12.94
N PRO A 474 37.18 2.68 11.97
CA PRO A 474 36.01 3.47 11.60
C PRO A 474 35.03 3.67 12.75
N LEU A 475 34.72 2.61 13.50
CA LEU A 475 33.84 2.67 14.67
C LEU A 475 34.42 3.55 15.77
N GLN A 476 35.72 3.41 16.05
CA GLN A 476 36.41 4.22 17.05
C GLN A 476 36.41 5.71 16.68
N LEU A 477 36.67 6.06 15.42
CA LEU A 477 36.67 7.44 14.94
C LEU A 477 35.28 8.06 15.06
N GLU A 478 34.23 7.32 14.67
CA GLU A 478 32.87 7.82 14.77
C GLU A 478 32.42 7.97 16.24
N ALA A 479 32.85 7.07 17.12
CA ALA A 479 32.66 7.23 18.56
C ALA A 479 33.37 8.48 19.11
N MET A 480 34.59 8.76 18.65
CA MET A 480 35.33 9.98 19.02
C MET A 480 34.63 11.24 18.53
N ARG A 481 34.11 11.27 17.30
CA ARG A 481 33.32 12.40 16.77
C ARG A 481 32.09 12.64 17.62
N SER A 482 31.27 11.59 17.78
CA SER A 482 30.05 11.64 18.59
C SER A 482 30.33 12.09 20.02
N PHE A 483 31.40 11.60 20.65
CA PHE A 483 31.81 12.00 22.00
C PHE A 483 32.24 13.47 22.07
N CYS A 484 33.05 13.94 21.12
CA CYS A 484 33.55 15.31 21.08
C CYS A 484 32.43 16.35 20.94
N GLU A 485 31.43 16.05 20.11
CA GLU A 485 30.27 16.91 19.91
C GLU A 485 29.37 16.96 21.15
N SER A 486 29.20 15.81 21.80
CA SER A 486 28.20 15.64 22.85
C SER A 486 28.72 16.01 24.24
N ALA A 487 30.02 15.89 24.49
CA ALA A 487 30.65 16.15 25.78
C ALA A 487 31.98 16.93 25.67
N PRO A 488 31.99 18.13 25.03
CA PRO A 488 33.23 18.89 24.76
C PRO A 488 34.05 19.18 26.04
N GLN A 489 33.39 19.45 27.17
CA GLN A 489 34.04 19.69 28.46
C GLN A 489 34.84 18.50 29.02
N HIS A 490 34.64 17.29 28.50
CA HIS A 490 35.33 16.08 28.94
C HIS A 490 36.33 15.55 27.92
N VAL A 491 36.41 16.15 26.72
CA VAL A 491 37.30 15.72 25.63
C VAL A 491 38.75 15.64 26.08
N ALA A 492 39.29 16.71 26.66
CA ALA A 492 40.68 16.75 27.12
C ALA A 492 41.02 15.62 28.10
N ARG A 493 40.10 15.32 29.03
CA ARG A 493 40.30 14.32 30.09
C ARG A 493 40.18 12.89 29.58
N VAL A 494 39.22 12.62 28.70
CA VAL A 494 38.91 11.25 28.25
C VAL A 494 39.78 10.88 27.04
N MET A 495 39.89 11.76 26.05
CA MET A 495 40.64 11.45 24.82
C MET A 495 42.16 11.51 24.98
N SER A 496 42.70 12.12 26.05
CA SER A 496 44.16 12.19 26.26
C SER A 496 44.84 10.82 26.29
N ALA A 497 44.13 9.78 26.71
CA ALA A 497 44.65 8.40 26.73
C ALA A 497 44.85 7.81 25.32
N HIS A 498 44.09 8.29 24.33
CA HIS A 498 44.19 7.86 22.93
C HIS A 498 45.15 8.73 22.11
N ILE A 499 45.54 9.89 22.66
CA ILE A 499 46.54 10.78 22.10
C ILE A 499 47.89 10.47 22.79
N ASP A 500 48.50 9.37 22.38
CA ASP A 500 49.79 8.89 22.90
C ASP A 500 50.73 8.44 21.75
N THR A 501 51.82 7.75 22.09
CA THR A 501 52.79 7.25 21.10
C THR A 501 52.23 6.15 20.19
N ARG A 502 51.10 5.52 20.53
CA ARG A 502 50.48 4.47 19.70
C ARG A 502 49.93 5.02 18.39
N LEU A 503 49.63 6.32 18.33
CA LEU A 503 49.25 7.02 17.10
C LEU A 503 50.28 6.83 15.99
N GLN A 504 51.56 6.61 16.31
CA GLN A 504 52.61 6.37 15.33
C GLN A 504 52.33 5.15 14.44
N LYS A 505 51.58 4.16 14.94
CA LYS A 505 51.24 2.94 14.19
C LYS A 505 50.00 3.08 13.32
N ARG A 506 49.27 4.19 13.43
CA ARG A 506 48.02 4.42 12.70
C ARG A 506 48.26 5.11 11.36
N PRO A 507 47.36 4.93 10.38
CA PRO A 507 47.37 5.71 9.14
C PRO A 507 47.35 7.22 9.40
N GLU A 508 48.03 7.99 8.56
CA GLU A 508 48.14 9.45 8.71
C GLU A 508 46.77 10.14 8.74
N ASP A 509 45.81 9.64 7.96
CA ASP A 509 44.45 10.19 7.88
C ASP A 509 43.69 10.02 9.20
N GLU A 510 43.83 8.87 9.87
CA GLU A 510 43.22 8.65 11.20
C GLU A 510 43.86 9.58 12.24
N VAL A 511 45.20 9.66 12.27
CA VAL A 511 45.90 10.55 13.21
C VAL A 511 45.47 11.99 12.99
N ARG A 512 45.31 12.40 11.73
CA ARG A 512 44.84 13.73 11.37
C ARG A 512 43.48 14.03 11.97
N GLU A 513 42.57 13.09 11.85
CA GLU A 513 41.21 13.24 12.33
C GLU A 513 41.12 13.25 13.87
N ILE A 514 41.75 12.29 14.54
CA ILE A 514 41.75 12.19 16.00
C ILE A 514 42.35 13.45 16.63
N VAL A 515 43.49 13.92 16.12
CA VAL A 515 44.15 15.15 16.59
C VAL A 515 43.29 16.38 16.30
N GLY A 516 42.65 16.44 15.13
CA GLY A 516 41.75 17.53 14.77
C GLY A 516 40.56 17.64 15.71
N LEU A 517 39.90 16.52 16.02
CA LEU A 517 38.79 16.46 16.98
C LEU A 517 39.24 16.88 18.38
N PHE A 518 40.37 16.35 18.84
CA PHE A 518 40.92 16.66 20.16
C PHE A 518 41.27 18.15 20.31
N ALA A 519 41.92 18.74 19.31
CA ALA A 519 42.27 20.15 19.31
C ALA A 519 41.04 21.07 19.19
N THR A 520 40.04 20.66 18.39
CA THR A 520 38.84 21.48 18.15
C THR A 520 37.94 21.55 19.38
N HIS A 521 37.74 20.43 20.08
CA HIS A 521 36.78 20.33 21.18
C HIS A 521 37.40 20.34 22.59
N GLY A 522 38.68 19.97 22.73
CA GLY A 522 39.33 19.83 24.03
C GLY A 522 39.88 21.12 24.65
N GLY A 523 39.83 22.24 23.92
CA GLY A 523 40.23 23.55 24.44
C GLY A 523 41.71 23.64 24.88
N PRO A 524 42.04 24.51 25.85
CA PRO A 524 43.44 24.75 26.26
C PRO A 524 44.16 23.56 26.90
N GLU A 525 43.42 22.66 27.57
CA GLU A 525 43.99 21.45 28.16
C GLU A 525 44.48 20.49 27.07
N ALA A 526 43.71 20.34 25.99
CA ALA A 526 44.10 19.53 24.85
C ALA A 526 45.33 20.08 24.12
N THR A 527 45.42 21.40 23.93
CA THR A 527 46.64 21.99 23.35
C THR A 527 47.84 21.81 24.26
N LYS A 528 47.70 21.95 25.57
CA LYS A 528 48.80 21.67 26.52
C LYS A 528 49.30 20.23 26.39
N HIS A 529 48.40 19.26 26.24
CA HIS A 529 48.73 17.85 26.02
C HIS A 529 49.44 17.64 24.67
N LEU A 530 48.89 18.15 23.57
CA LEU A 530 49.50 18.09 22.24
C LEU A 530 50.89 18.75 22.22
N LYS A 531 51.05 19.89 22.88
CA LYS A 531 52.34 20.57 23.04
C LYS A 531 53.36 19.68 23.72
N SER A 532 52.96 18.90 24.72
CA SER A 532 53.88 17.97 25.40
C SER A 532 54.37 16.84 24.48
N LEU A 533 53.51 16.37 23.57
CA LEU A 533 53.86 15.32 22.61
C LEU A 533 54.74 15.83 21.46
N ILE A 534 54.50 17.05 21.00
CA ILE A 534 55.32 17.67 19.95
C ILE A 534 56.66 18.13 20.53
N ARG A 535 56.67 18.68 21.75
CA ARG A 535 57.85 19.24 22.43
C ARG A 535 58.70 18.17 23.15
N ARG A 536 58.97 17.05 22.48
CA ARG A 536 59.94 16.06 23.02
C ARG A 536 61.36 16.62 22.90
N ARG A 537 62.03 16.75 24.04
CA ARG A 537 63.40 17.28 24.16
C ARG A 537 64.41 16.15 24.15
N GLY A 538 65.58 16.37 23.53
CA GLY A 538 66.73 15.46 23.59
C GLY A 538 66.82 14.46 22.42
N VAL A 539 67.43 13.30 22.66
CA VAL A 539 67.57 12.22 21.66
C VAL A 539 66.25 11.48 21.54
N VAL A 540 65.43 11.92 20.60
CA VAL A 540 64.10 11.38 20.29
C VAL A 540 64.23 10.32 19.19
N SER A 541 63.51 9.21 19.30
CA SER A 541 63.51 8.17 18.26
C SER A 541 62.96 8.74 16.94
N ALA A 542 63.40 8.20 15.80
CA ALA A 542 62.93 8.67 14.49
C ALA A 542 61.39 8.61 14.37
N GLY A 543 60.79 7.56 14.94
CA GLY A 543 59.34 7.37 14.98
C GLY A 543 58.58 8.44 15.77
N GLU A 544 59.12 8.87 16.90
CA GLU A 544 58.53 9.94 17.70
C GLU A 544 58.64 11.31 17.01
N GLN A 545 59.72 11.54 16.25
CA GLN A 545 59.85 12.75 15.44
C GLN A 545 58.84 12.77 14.29
N GLU A 546 58.61 11.64 13.62
CA GLU A 546 57.62 11.51 12.57
C GLU A 546 56.20 11.72 13.11
N LEU A 547 55.87 11.12 14.25
CA LEU A 547 54.59 11.35 14.92
C LEU A 547 54.39 12.84 15.25
N ALA A 548 55.40 13.52 15.80
CA ALA A 548 55.30 14.95 16.11
C ALA A 548 55.06 15.81 14.85
N VAL A 549 55.70 15.48 13.73
CA VAL A 549 55.47 16.13 12.43
C VAL A 549 54.05 15.86 11.92
N THR A 550 53.56 14.62 12.04
CA THR A 550 52.19 14.25 11.65
C THR A 550 51.14 14.99 12.49
N ILE A 551 51.33 15.06 13.82
CA ILE A 551 50.46 15.83 14.72
C ILE A 551 50.48 17.32 14.32
N ALA A 552 51.65 17.90 14.05
CA ALA A 552 51.74 19.30 13.63
C ALA A 552 50.98 19.55 12.31
N ARG A 553 51.14 18.66 11.31
CA ARG A 553 50.40 18.73 10.04
C ARG A 553 48.89 18.54 10.22
N ALA A 554 48.48 17.71 11.17
CA ALA A 554 47.07 17.49 11.44
C ALA A 554 46.33 18.75 11.90
N LEU A 555 47.05 19.65 12.58
CA LEU A 555 46.51 20.90 13.11
C LEU A 555 46.20 21.96 12.05
N VAL A 556 46.62 21.77 10.79
CA VAL A 556 46.36 22.70 9.67
C VAL A 556 44.86 22.99 9.48
N ARG A 557 43.97 22.08 9.83
CA ARG A 557 42.50 22.28 9.68
C ARG A 557 41.82 22.91 10.89
N THR A 558 42.58 23.27 11.93
CA THR A 558 42.02 23.78 13.20
C THR A 558 42.50 25.22 13.47
N PRO A 559 41.92 26.25 12.82
CA PRO A 559 42.31 27.65 12.95
C PRO A 559 41.81 28.24 14.27
N ARG A 560 42.31 27.73 15.40
CA ARG A 560 41.99 28.23 16.73
C ARG A 560 43.19 29.01 17.29
N PRO A 561 42.98 30.16 17.97
CA PRO A 561 44.08 30.97 18.51
C PRO A 561 45.07 30.19 19.38
N HIS A 562 44.57 29.29 20.22
CA HIS A 562 45.40 28.44 21.09
C HIS A 562 46.21 27.38 20.34
N VAL A 563 45.78 26.97 19.13
CA VAL A 563 46.54 26.07 18.26
C VAL A 563 47.69 26.84 17.60
N ILE A 564 47.43 28.06 17.12
CA ILE A 564 48.47 28.94 16.56
C ILE A 564 49.53 29.25 17.61
N GLU A 565 49.12 29.67 18.81
CA GLU A 565 50.04 29.94 19.92
C GLU A 565 50.88 28.71 20.30
N LEU A 566 50.27 27.51 20.28
CA LEU A 566 50.98 26.25 20.48
C LEU A 566 52.07 26.06 19.42
N LEU A 567 51.73 26.20 18.14
CA LEU A 567 52.65 25.95 17.02
C LEU A 567 53.81 26.96 17.01
N GLU A 568 53.53 28.24 17.25
CA GLU A 568 54.55 29.28 17.39
C GLU A 568 55.47 29.02 18.59
N SER A 569 54.89 28.61 19.72
CA SER A 569 55.68 28.33 20.92
C SER A 569 56.61 27.12 20.74
N VAL A 570 56.24 26.17 19.88
CA VAL A 570 57.09 25.02 19.53
C VAL A 570 58.12 25.40 18.47
N SER A 571 57.76 26.20 17.46
CA SER A 571 58.70 26.65 16.42
C SER A 571 59.83 27.51 17.00
N GLY A 572 59.55 28.27 18.06
CA GLY A 572 60.55 29.07 18.80
C GLY A 572 61.45 28.29 19.77
N ASP A 573 61.15 27.03 20.12
CA ASP A 573 61.93 26.29 21.11
C ASP A 573 63.15 25.59 20.49
N TRP A 574 64.34 26.16 20.68
CA TRP A 574 65.60 25.64 20.13
C TRP A 574 65.95 24.20 20.54
N LEU A 575 65.35 23.67 21.62
CA LEU A 575 65.53 22.28 22.07
C LEU A 575 64.75 21.27 21.21
N VAL A 576 63.83 21.73 20.35
CA VAL A 576 63.04 20.89 19.46
C VAL A 576 63.79 20.68 18.14
N PRO A 577 63.84 19.44 17.59
CA PRO A 577 64.46 19.15 16.31
C PRO A 577 64.04 20.10 15.18
N LYS A 578 65.01 20.51 14.34
CA LYS A 578 64.80 21.51 13.26
C LYS A 578 63.64 21.16 12.33
N ARG A 579 63.43 19.87 12.03
CA ARG A 579 62.32 19.38 11.18
C ARG A 579 60.95 19.71 11.77
N ILE A 580 60.73 19.39 13.06
CA ILE A 580 59.47 19.66 13.75
C ILE A 580 59.22 21.17 13.83
N ARG A 581 60.25 21.96 14.17
CA ARG A 581 60.14 23.43 14.21
C ARG A 581 59.75 24.03 12.87
N GLY A 582 60.39 23.58 11.78
CA GLY A 582 60.09 24.03 10.43
C GLY A 582 58.64 23.74 10.05
N THR A 583 58.15 22.53 10.32
CA THR A 583 56.75 22.17 10.07
C THR A 583 55.78 22.97 10.94
N CYS A 584 56.06 23.17 12.24
CA CYS A 584 55.18 23.97 13.10
C CYS A 584 55.09 25.42 12.63
N GLN A 585 56.22 26.01 12.19
CA GLN A 585 56.25 27.36 11.63
C GLN A 585 55.41 27.47 10.35
N GLU A 586 55.63 26.54 9.41
CA GLU A 586 54.88 26.48 8.15
C GLU A 586 53.37 26.37 8.40
N VAL A 587 52.95 25.47 9.31
CA VAL A 587 51.53 25.31 9.65
C VAL A 587 50.96 26.55 10.35
N ALA A 588 51.72 27.17 11.27
CA ALA A 588 51.29 28.39 11.94
C ALA A 588 51.10 29.56 10.95
N ASP A 589 51.99 29.68 9.97
CA ASP A 589 51.90 30.71 8.94
C ASP A 589 50.71 30.46 8.01
N LEU A 590 50.44 29.20 7.64
CA LEU A 590 49.25 28.82 6.86
C LEU A 590 47.94 29.13 7.59
N LEU A 591 47.89 28.98 8.92
CA LEU A 591 46.67 29.24 9.72
C LEU A 591 46.39 30.73 9.94
N LYS A 592 47.36 31.61 9.66
CA LYS A 592 47.21 33.08 9.78
C LYS A 592 46.73 33.75 8.50
N LEU A 593 46.88 33.07 7.36
CA LEU A 593 46.33 33.47 6.07
C LEU A 593 44.82 33.25 6.07
#